data_AF-A0A838QWR2-F1
#
_entry.id   AF-A0A838QWR2-F1
#
_cell.length_a   1.000
_cell.length_b   1.000
_cell.length_c   1.000
_cell.angle_alpha   90.00
_cell.angle_beta   90.00
_cell.angle_gamma   90.00
#
_symmetry.space_group_name_H-M   'P 1'
#
loop_
_entity.id
_entity.type
_entity.pdbx_description
1 polymer ?
#
loop_
_entity_poly.entity_id
_entity_poly.type
_entity_poly.pdbx_seq_one_letter_code
_entity_poly.pdbx_strand_id
1 'polypeptide(L)' 'MEPQDVFGVVVRSFGLLISLVGAWYFLYGLNALLGIAPEDSPGEWRQFLPAGAWMIIIGGVLMYCADGVVNFCY' A
#
# COMPACT_ATOMS: atom_id res chain seq x y z
N MET A 1 7.25 -10.73 25.08
CA MET A 1 6.50 -10.76 23.81
C MET A 1 6.74 -12.10 23.19
N GLU A 2 5.69 -12.80 22.79
CA GLU A 2 5.86 -14.09 22.13
C GLU A 2 6.35 -13.86 20.69
N PRO A 3 7.14 -14.78 20.10
CA PRO A 3 7.67 -14.60 18.75
C PRO A 3 6.58 -14.33 17.69
N GLN A 4 5.41 -14.94 17.87
CA GLN A 4 4.22 -14.74 17.05
C GLN A 4 3.71 -13.30 17.03
N ASP A 5 3.74 -12.61 18.17
CA ASP A 5 3.32 -11.21 18.28
C ASP A 5 4.27 -10.30 17.51
N VAL A 6 5.57 -10.54 17.63
CA VAL A 6 6.62 -9.78 16.94
C VAL A 6 6.46 -9.95 15.44
N PHE A 7 6.24 -11.18 14.97
CA PHE A 7 6.03 -11.46 13.56
C PHE A 7 4.76 -10.79 13.02
N GLY A 8 3.65 -10.83 13.77
CA GLY A 8 2.42 -10.15 13.40
C GLY A 8 2.58 -8.64 13.29
N VAL A 9 3.35 -8.02 14.19
CA VAL A 9 3.70 -6.59 14.12
C VAL A 9 4.52 -6.27 12.87
N VAL A 10 5.47 -7.13 12.50
CA VAL A 10 6.28 -6.96 11.29
C VAL A 10 5.41 -7.00 10.03
N VAL A 11 4.55 -8.02 9.89
CA VAL A 11 3.65 -8.17 8.73
C VAL A 11 2.70 -6.97 8.60
N ARG A 12 2.10 -6.53 9.71
CA ARG A 12 1.24 -5.34 9.74
C ARG A 12 1.99 -4.07 9.37
N SER A 13 3.24 -3.92 9.83
CA SER A 13 4.08 -2.75 9.50
C SER A 13 4.41 -2.71 8.00
N PHE A 14 4.71 -3.86 7.38
CA PHE A 14 4.87 -3.95 5.94
C PHE A 14 3.57 -3.63 5.18
N GLY A 15 2.44 -4.17 5.63
CA GLY A 15 1.13 -3.86 5.04
C GLY A 15 0.82 -2.35 5.10
N LEU A 16 1.05 -1.72 6.25
CA LEU A 16 0.86 -0.27 6.44
C LEU A 16 1.77 0.54 5.51
N LEU A 17 3.06 0.19 5.42
CA LEU A 17 4.02 0.86 4.53
C LEU A 17 3.59 0.76 3.06
N ILE A 18 3.20 -0.44 2.61
CA ILE A 18 2.71 -0.65 1.24
C ILE A 18 1.45 0.19 0.98
N SER A 19 0.51 0.23 1.93
CA SER A 19 -0.68 1.07 1.80
C SER A 19 -0.36 2.56 1.77
N LEU A 20 0.61 3.05 2.54
CA LEU A 20 1.04 4.46 2.54
C LEU A 20 1.67 4.85 1.20
N VAL A 21 2.56 3.99 0.66
CA VAL A 21 3.13 4.20 -0.67
C VAL A 21 2.02 4.17 -1.72
N GLY A 22 1.10 3.20 -1.64
CA GLY A 22 -0.05 3.13 -2.53
C GLY A 22 -0.93 4.38 -2.49
N ALA A 23 -1.21 4.90 -1.30
CA ALA A 23 -1.96 6.14 -1.10
C ALA A 23 -1.25 7.34 -1.73
N TRP A 24 0.07 7.44 -1.57
CA TRP A 24 0.87 8.48 -2.22
C TRP A 24 0.74 8.43 -3.75
N TYR A 25 0.95 7.24 -4.35
CA TYR A 25 0.83 7.03 -5.80
C TYR A 25 -0.59 7.34 -6.31
N PHE A 26 -1.60 6.92 -5.56
CA PHE A 26 -3.01 7.16 -5.90
C PHE A 26 -3.33 8.66 -5.87
N LEU A 27 -2.93 9.37 -4.80
CA LEU A 27 -3.13 10.81 -4.66
C LEU A 27 -2.35 11.59 -5.73
N TYR A 28 -1.14 11.16 -6.08
CA TYR A 28 -0.37 11.74 -7.16
C TYR A 28 -1.10 11.61 -8.50
N GLY A 29 -1.57 10.40 -8.83
CA GLY A 29 -2.37 10.15 -10.03
C GLY A 29 -3.68 10.95 -10.05
N LEU A 30 -4.34 11.10 -8.89
CA LEU A 30 -5.56 11.89 -8.74
C LEU A 30 -5.32 13.39 -8.94
N ASN A 31 -4.25 13.95 -8.34
CA ASN A 31 -3.88 15.35 -8.52
C ASN A 31 -3.53 15.66 -9.99
N ALA A 32 -2.86 14.73 -10.68
CA ALA A 32 -2.59 14.84 -12.12
C ALA A 32 -3.87 14.78 -12.96
N LEU A 33 -4.83 13.90 -12.62
CA LEU A 33 -6.14 13.82 -13.28
C LEU A 33 -6.95 15.11 -13.10
N LEU A 34 -6.86 15.75 -11.93
CA LEU A 34 -7.56 17.00 -11.60
C LEU A 34 -6.86 18.25 -12.17
N GLY A 35 -5.71 18.12 -12.84
CA GLY A 35 -4.95 19.24 -13.38
C GLY A 35 -4.29 20.13 -12.31
N ILE A 36 -4.10 19.61 -11.09
CA ILE A 36 -3.49 20.32 -9.95
C ILE A 36 -1.98 20.07 -9.89
N ALA A 37 -1.51 18.94 -10.42
CA ALA A 37 -0.10 18.55 -10.39
C ALA A 37 0.72 19.19 -11.55
N PRO A 38 2.03 19.47 -11.33
CA PRO A 38 2.90 19.99 -12.36
C PRO A 38 2.98 19.02 -13.56
N GLU A 39 2.78 19.54 -14.76
CA GLU A 39 2.69 18.81 -16.04
C GLU A 39 4.00 18.17 -16.53
N ASP A 40 4.98 17.93 -15.65
CA ASP A 40 6.34 17.55 -16.06
C ASP A 40 6.44 16.10 -16.59
N SER A 41 5.37 15.30 -16.53
CA SER A 41 5.34 13.93 -17.05
C SER A 41 4.02 13.62 -17.77
N PRO A 42 3.83 14.11 -19.01
CA PRO A 42 2.61 13.86 -19.78
C PRO A 42 2.53 12.39 -20.20
N GLY A 43 1.72 11.59 -19.48
CA GLY A 43 1.36 10.22 -19.85
C GLY A 43 1.54 9.17 -18.75
N GLU A 44 2.45 9.38 -17.80
CA GLU A 44 2.75 8.39 -16.76
C GLU A 44 1.72 8.37 -15.62
N TRP A 45 0.98 9.46 -15.41
CA TRP A 45 -0.03 9.55 -14.36
C TRP A 45 -1.14 8.51 -14.45
N ARG A 46 -1.44 8.02 -15.66
CA ARG A 46 -2.43 6.96 -15.90
C ARG A 46 -2.03 5.64 -15.27
N GLN A 47 -0.74 5.42 -15.02
CA GLN A 47 -0.23 4.21 -14.40
C GLN A 47 -0.19 4.34 -12.87
N PHE A 48 0.05 5.55 -12.34
CA PHE A 48 0.15 5.78 -10.90
C PHE A 48 -1.18 5.56 -10.16
N LEU A 49 -2.31 5.88 -10.79
CA LEU A 49 -3.64 5.73 -10.19
C LEU A 49 -4.02 4.25 -9.95
N PRO A 50 -3.99 3.35 -10.96
CA PRO A 50 -4.25 1.93 -10.72
C PRO A 50 -3.14 1.26 -9.89
N ALA A 51 -1.87 1.65 -10.04
CA ALA A 51 -0.78 1.12 -9.23
C ALA A 51 -0.98 1.45 -7.74
N GLY A 52 -1.29 2.70 -7.42
CA GLY A 52 -1.58 3.14 -6.07
C GLY A 52 -2.77 2.40 -5.46
N ALA A 53 -3.87 2.24 -6.21
CA ALA A 53 -5.03 1.48 -5.77
C ALA A 53 -4.68 0.01 -5.43
N TRP A 54 -3.91 -0.66 -6.29
CA TRP A 54 -3.48 -2.04 -6.05
C TRP A 54 -2.58 -2.16 -4.83
N MET A 55 -1.65 -1.22 -4.62
CA MET A 55 -0.79 -1.21 -3.44
C MET A 55 -1.63 -1.03 -2.16
N ILE A 56 -2.62 -0.14 -2.15
CA ILE A 56 -3.54 0.03 -1.00
C ILE A 56 -4.26 -1.29 -0.71
N ILE A 57 -4.81 -1.95 -1.72
CA ILE A 57 -5.51 -3.23 -1.58
C ILE A 57 -4.58 -4.31 -1.02
N ILE A 58 -3.38 -4.47 -1.59
CA ILE A 58 -2.39 -5.46 -1.15
C ILE A 58 -1.98 -5.21 0.31
N GLY A 59 -1.71 -3.96 0.68
CA GLY A 59 -1.38 -3.61 2.05
C GLY A 59 -2.53 -3.87 3.02
N GLY A 60 -3.77 -3.59 2.60
CA GLY A 60 -4.99 -3.93 3.34
C GLY A 60 -5.15 -5.44 3.56
N VAL A 61 -4.94 -6.25 2.51
CA VAL A 61 -4.99 -7.72 2.59
C VAL A 61 -3.91 -8.23 3.53
N LEU A 62 -2.67 -7.71 3.46
CA LEU A 62 -1.59 -8.08 4.38
C LEU A 62 -1.93 -7.78 5.85
N MET A 63 -2.55 -6.63 6.11
CA MET A 63 -2.99 -6.27 7.46
C MET A 63 -4.13 -7.17 7.95
N TYR A 64 -5.11 -7.47 7.10
CA TYR A 64 -6.24 -8.35 7.42
C TYR A 64 -5.80 -9.82 7.62
N CYS A 65 -4.89 -10.31 6.78
CA CYS A 65 -4.40 -11.67 6.81
C CYS A 65 -3.23 -11.87 7.79
N ALA A 66 -2.77 -10.84 8.50
CA ALA A 66 -1.61 -10.91 9.38
C ALA A 66 -1.73 -12.04 10.41
N ASP A 67 -2.90 -12.21 11.03
CA ASP A 67 -3.14 -13.27 12.00
C ASP A 67 -3.12 -14.67 11.34
N GLY A 68 -3.64 -14.79 10.12
CA GLY A 68 -3.57 -16.04 9.35
C GLY A 68 -2.15 -16.41 8.96
N VAL A 69 -1.32 -15.43 8.59
CA VAL A 69 0.09 -15.61 8.26
C VAL A 69 0.89 -16.00 9.50
N VAL A 70 0.63 -15.39 10.65
CA VAL A 70 1.25 -15.74 11.93
C VAL A 70 0.90 -17.18 12.34
N ASN A 71 -0.38 -17.55 12.29
CA ASN A 71 -0.85 -18.91 12.63
C ASN A 71 -0.40 -20.00 11.65
N PHE A 72 0.02 -19.64 10.43
CA PHE A 72 0.60 -20.58 9.48
C PHE A 72 2.08 -20.85 9.77
N CYS A 73 2.79 -19.85 10.31
CA CYS A 73 4.23 -19.93 10.55
C CYS A 73 4.63 -20.50 11.92
N TYR A 74 3.72 -20.51 12.89
CA TYR A 74 3.91 -21.01 14.26
C TYR A 74 2.89 -22.09 14.58
#